data_AF-A0A1B8VDN6-F1
#
_entry.id   AF-A0A1B8VDN6-F1
#
_cell.length_a   1.000
_cell.length_b   1.000
_cell.length_c   1.000
_cell.angle_alpha   90.00
_cell.angle_beta   90.00
_cell.angle_gamma   90.00
#
_symmetry.space_group_name_H-M   'P 1'
#
loop_
_entity.id
_entity.type
_entity.pdbx_description
1 polymer ?
#
loop_
_entity_poly.entity_id
_entity_poly.type
_entity_poly.pdbx_seq_one_letter_code
_entity_poly.pdbx_strand_id
1 'polypeptide(L)'
;MQKFKALIAVAALGAGMLLSAAVQAHPKLLSSSPAEGSTVAAPAKIELHFSEKLLTQLSGAKIVMTEMPGMAMSSPMGVKAAVSGSADPTVMLITPAAPLTTGTYKVQWRAVSSDTHPITGAVTFKVK
;
A
#
# COMPACT_ATOMS: atom_id res chain seq x y z
N MET A 1 -58.01 -12.25 19.17
CA MET A 1 -56.55 -12.44 19.39
C MET A 1 -55.71 -12.68 18.12
N GLN A 2 -56.30 -12.66 16.91
CA GLN A 2 -55.58 -13.03 15.67
C GLN A 2 -55.01 -11.81 14.90
N LYS A 3 -55.58 -10.61 15.09
CA LYS A 3 -55.12 -9.37 14.42
C LYS A 3 -53.87 -8.73 15.04
N PHE A 4 -53.59 -9.02 16.31
CA PHE A 4 -52.39 -8.53 17.02
C PHE A 4 -51.11 -9.29 16.66
N LYS A 5 -51.24 -10.55 16.22
CA LYS A 5 -50.08 -11.35 15.77
C LYS A 5 -49.56 -10.87 14.41
N ALA A 6 -50.42 -10.32 13.57
CA ALA A 6 -50.05 -9.79 12.26
C ALA A 6 -49.24 -8.49 12.34
N LEU A 7 -49.46 -7.65 13.36
CA LEU A 7 -48.69 -6.41 13.53
C LEU A 7 -47.25 -6.66 14.02
N ILE A 8 -47.04 -7.69 14.84
CA ILE A 8 -45.69 -8.04 15.33
C ILE A 8 -44.84 -8.66 14.21
N ALA A 9 -45.47 -9.39 13.28
CA ALA A 9 -44.78 -9.98 12.13
C ALA A 9 -44.29 -8.95 11.10
N VAL A 10 -44.96 -7.79 10.98
CA VAL A 10 -44.55 -6.71 10.06
C VAL A 10 -43.47 -5.82 10.66
N ALA A 11 -43.46 -5.62 11.98
CA ALA A 11 -42.40 -4.86 12.66
C ALA A 11 -41.04 -5.60 12.67
N ALA A 12 -41.05 -6.94 12.66
CA ALA A 12 -39.83 -7.74 12.58
C ALA A 12 -39.19 -7.75 11.18
N LEU A 13 -39.94 -7.38 10.12
CA LEU A 13 -39.41 -7.33 8.74
C LEU A 13 -38.68 -6.03 8.40
N GLY A 14 -38.84 -4.97 9.21
CA GLY A 14 -38.24 -3.65 8.96
C GLY A 14 -36.88 -3.41 9.61
N ALA A 15 -36.51 -4.19 10.63
CA ALA A 15 -35.26 -4.01 11.38
C ALA A 15 -34.03 -4.60 10.68
N GLY A 16 -34.22 -5.29 9.57
CA GLY A 16 -33.16 -5.88 8.75
C GLY A 16 -32.59 -4.92 7.69
N MET A 17 -32.68 -3.60 7.87
CA MET A 17 -31.92 -2.66 7.04
C MET A 17 -30.45 -2.75 7.43
N LEU A 18 -29.84 -3.77 6.84
CA LEU A 18 -28.43 -4.07 6.71
C LEU A 18 -27.62 -2.77 6.72
N LEU A 19 -26.85 -2.57 7.79
CA LEU A 19 -25.65 -1.76 7.71
C LEU A 19 -24.73 -2.44 6.70
N SER A 20 -24.84 -2.07 5.43
CA SER A 20 -23.82 -2.35 4.42
C SER A 20 -22.57 -1.58 4.83
N ALA A 21 -21.80 -2.13 5.77
CA ALA A 21 -20.44 -1.68 5.99
C ALA A 21 -19.74 -1.84 4.64
N ALA A 22 -19.32 -0.72 4.04
CA ALA A 22 -18.56 -0.75 2.81
C ALA A 22 -17.28 -1.54 3.08
N VAL A 23 -17.25 -2.82 2.71
CA VAL A 23 -16.04 -3.64 2.75
C VAL A 23 -15.13 -3.05 1.68
N GLN A 24 -14.16 -2.26 2.14
CA GLN A 24 -13.22 -1.61 1.26
C GLN A 24 -12.20 -2.64 0.81
N ALA A 25 -12.47 -3.27 -0.34
CA ALA A 25 -11.67 -4.39 -0.77
C ALA A 25 -10.31 -3.95 -1.36
N HIS A 26 -10.21 -2.72 -1.89
CA HIS A 26 -8.99 -2.21 -2.50
C HIS A 26 -7.91 -1.91 -1.46
N PRO A 27 -6.66 -2.37 -1.65
CA PRO A 27 -5.55 -2.04 -0.77
C PRO A 27 -5.21 -0.55 -0.87
N LYS A 28 -5.21 0.13 0.28
CA LYS A 28 -4.72 1.52 0.39
C LYS A 28 -3.38 1.55 1.08
N LEU A 29 -2.45 2.36 0.58
CA LEU A 29 -1.22 2.66 1.32
C LEU A 29 -1.58 3.54 2.53
N LEU A 30 -1.30 3.05 3.73
CA LEU A 30 -1.53 3.76 4.99
C LEU A 30 -0.31 4.57 5.41
N SER A 31 0.88 3.98 5.28
CA SER A 31 2.14 4.61 5.63
C SER A 31 3.31 3.94 4.92
N SER A 32 4.46 4.59 4.98
CA SER A 32 5.71 4.06 4.47
C SER A 32 6.87 4.41 5.40
N SER A 33 7.90 3.57 5.36
CA SER A 33 9.21 3.85 5.97
C SER A 33 10.27 3.63 4.90
N PRO A 34 10.97 4.66 4.41
CA PRO A 34 10.83 6.08 4.77
C PRO A 34 9.46 6.69 4.45
N ALA A 35 9.06 7.71 5.20
CA ALA A 35 7.80 8.42 4.98
C ALA A 35 7.85 9.30 3.73
N GLU A 36 6.69 9.60 3.14
CA GLU A 36 6.57 10.52 2.00
C GLU A 36 7.24 11.88 2.32
N GLY A 37 8.08 12.34 1.41
CA GLY A 37 8.81 13.61 1.51
C GLY A 37 9.92 13.63 2.56
N SER A 38 10.16 12.53 3.29
CA SER A 38 11.17 12.51 4.35
C SER A 38 12.60 12.51 3.80
N THR A 39 13.53 13.05 4.61
CA THR A 39 14.98 12.94 4.36
C THR A 39 15.60 12.04 5.43
N VAL A 40 16.20 10.93 5.01
CA VAL A 40 16.72 9.89 5.90
C VAL A 40 18.16 9.52 5.53
N ALA A 41 18.87 8.85 6.44
CA ALA A 41 20.07 8.10 6.06
C ALA A 41 19.68 6.95 5.12
N ALA A 42 20.64 6.43 4.34
CA ALA A 42 20.40 5.35 3.38
C ALA A 42 19.69 4.15 4.03
N PRO A 43 18.41 3.89 3.72
CA PRO A 43 17.67 2.81 4.36
C PRO A 43 18.13 1.46 3.80
N ALA A 44 18.39 0.49 4.69
CA ALA A 44 18.67 -0.89 4.29
C ALA A 44 17.42 -1.60 3.75
N LYS A 45 16.23 -1.11 4.10
CA LYS A 45 14.92 -1.65 3.73
C LYS A 45 13.91 -0.52 3.68
N ILE A 46 12.98 -0.63 2.74
CA ILE A 46 11.81 0.23 2.62
C ILE A 46 10.59 -0.62 2.91
N GLU A 47 9.66 -0.10 3.70
CA GLU A 47 8.42 -0.76 4.08
C GLU A 47 7.23 0.06 3.60
N LEU A 48 6.26 -0.62 3.00
CA LEU A 48 4.98 -0.04 2.59
C LEU A 48 3.87 -0.78 3.34
N HIS A 49 3.12 -0.04 4.16
CA HIS A 49 2.05 -0.59 4.99
C HIS A 49 0.71 -0.32 4.35
N PHE A 50 -0.08 -1.36 4.11
CA PHE A 50 -1.36 -1.29 3.43
C PHE A 50 -2.52 -1.56 4.40
N SER A 51 -3.73 -1.17 4.00
CA SER A 51 -4.95 -1.46 4.75
C SER A 51 -5.36 -2.93 4.68
N GLU A 52 -5.07 -3.58 3.55
CA GLU A 52 -5.49 -4.95 3.26
C GLU A 52 -4.31 -5.90 3.13
N LYS A 53 -4.58 -7.18 3.35
CA LYS A 53 -3.62 -8.26 3.07
C LYS A 53 -3.32 -8.30 1.58
N LEU A 54 -2.03 -8.39 1.24
CA LEU A 54 -1.58 -8.42 -0.13
C LEU A 54 -1.46 -9.85 -0.66
N LEU A 55 -1.89 -10.05 -1.91
CA LEU A 55 -1.46 -11.16 -2.73
C LEU A 55 -0.04 -10.85 -3.24
N THR A 56 0.97 -11.33 -2.51
CA THR A 56 2.39 -11.01 -2.75
C THR A 56 2.86 -11.37 -4.16
N GLN A 57 2.35 -12.47 -4.74
CA GLN A 57 2.67 -12.90 -6.11
C GLN A 57 2.14 -11.95 -7.19
N LEU A 58 1.12 -11.14 -6.88
CA LEU A 58 0.51 -10.18 -7.79
C LEU A 58 0.87 -8.73 -7.46
N SER A 59 1.57 -8.53 -6.35
CA SER A 59 1.99 -7.22 -5.86
C SER A 59 3.49 -7.02 -6.10
N GLY A 60 3.95 -5.78 -6.14
CA GLY A 60 5.36 -5.50 -6.36
C GLY A 60 5.70 -4.02 -6.29
N ALA A 61 6.99 -3.72 -6.34
CA ALA A 61 7.50 -2.35 -6.34
C ALA A 61 8.80 -2.24 -7.12
N LYS A 62 9.15 -1.01 -7.49
CA LYS A 62 10.44 -0.65 -8.07
C LYS A 62 10.92 0.67 -7.49
N ILE A 63 12.21 0.77 -7.26
CA ILE A 63 12.85 2.00 -6.81
C ILE A 63 13.48 2.67 -8.03
N VAL A 64 13.23 3.96 -8.19
CA VAL A 64 13.93 4.80 -9.16
C VAL A 64 14.56 6.00 -8.46
N MET A 65 15.80 6.30 -8.80
CA MET A 65 16.45 7.53 -8.43
C MET A 65 16.00 8.61 -9.42
N THR A 66 15.48 9.73 -8.90
CA THR A 66 14.97 10.84 -9.72
C THR A 66 15.88 12.05 -9.72
N GLU A 67 16.78 12.16 -8.74
CA GLU A 67 17.72 13.26 -8.61
C GLU A 67 18.99 12.79 -7.91
N MET A 68 20.15 13.16 -8.47
CA MET A 68 21.47 12.95 -7.87
C MET A 68 22.13 14.31 -7.67
N PRO A 69 22.51 14.70 -6.44
CA PRO A 69 23.14 15.99 -6.20
C PRO A 69 24.44 16.14 -7.00
N GLY A 70 24.62 17.29 -7.65
CA GLY A 70 25.81 17.58 -8.46
C GLY A 70 25.85 16.92 -9.85
N MET A 71 24.81 16.19 -10.24
CA MET A 71 24.71 15.57 -11.57
C MET A 71 23.34 15.85 -12.20
N ALA A 72 23.34 16.42 -13.40
CA ALA A 72 22.11 16.53 -14.19
C ALA A 72 21.71 15.14 -14.69
N MET A 73 20.55 14.65 -14.26
CA MET A 73 20.00 13.36 -14.71
C MET A 73 19.09 13.57 -15.91
N SER A 74 19.41 12.95 -17.05
CA SER A 74 18.56 12.98 -18.25
C SER A 74 17.30 12.10 -18.11
N SER A 75 17.34 11.10 -17.23
CA SER A 75 16.21 10.21 -16.94
C SER A 75 16.34 9.58 -15.55
N PRO A 76 15.23 9.10 -14.95
CA PRO A 76 15.29 8.35 -13.70
C PRO A 76 16.08 7.05 -13.85
N MET A 77 16.95 6.74 -12.88
CA MET A 77 17.75 5.52 -12.88
C MET A 77 17.11 4.44 -12.01
N GLY A 78 16.93 3.23 -12.55
CA GLY A 78 16.42 2.10 -11.78
C GLY A 78 17.42 1.62 -10.73
N VAL A 79 16.94 1.31 -9.53
CA VAL A 79 17.74 0.67 -8.49
C VAL A 79 17.34 -0.79 -8.38
N LYS A 80 18.33 -1.68 -8.44
CA LYS A 80 18.10 -3.12 -8.24
C LYS A 80 17.67 -3.35 -6.79
N ALA A 81 16.53 -4.00 -6.60
CA ALA A 81 16.00 -4.33 -5.28
C ALA A 81 15.23 -5.65 -5.32
N ALA A 82 15.22 -6.35 -4.19
CA ALA A 82 14.33 -7.48 -3.95
C ALA A 82 13.01 -6.95 -3.36
N VAL A 83 11.89 -7.54 -3.76
CA VAL A 83 10.56 -7.25 -3.20
C VAL A 83 10.01 -8.53 -2.59
N SER A 84 9.53 -8.45 -1.35
CA SER A 84 8.93 -9.58 -0.65
C SER A 84 7.76 -9.15 0.22
N GLY A 85 6.96 -10.11 0.67
CA GLY A 85 6.05 -9.89 1.80
C GLY A 85 6.82 -9.85 3.12
N SER A 86 6.21 -9.22 4.13
CA SER A 86 6.62 -9.35 5.53
C SER A 86 5.92 -10.53 6.21
N ALA A 87 6.24 -10.78 7.47
CA ALA A 87 5.45 -11.65 8.34
C ALA A 87 4.04 -11.09 8.57
N ASP A 88 3.91 -9.75 8.54
CA ASP A 88 2.63 -9.08 8.41
C ASP A 88 2.20 -9.08 6.93
N PRO A 89 1.09 -9.75 6.56
CA PRO A 89 0.62 -9.84 5.17
C PRO A 89 0.13 -8.50 4.60
N THR A 90 0.00 -7.46 5.42
CA THR A 90 -0.34 -6.09 4.99
C THR A 90 0.89 -5.25 4.64
N VAL A 91 2.10 -5.80 4.83
CA VAL A 91 3.35 -5.06 4.64
C VAL A 91 4.17 -5.63 3.48
N MET A 92 4.53 -4.75 2.54
CA MET A 92 5.48 -5.03 1.46
C MET A 92 6.86 -4.52 1.85
N LEU A 93 7.87 -5.37 1.66
CA LEU A 93 9.26 -5.06 1.91
C LEU A 93 10.02 -4.89 0.61
N ILE A 94 10.81 -3.82 0.50
CA ILE A 94 11.70 -3.56 -0.62
C ILE A 94 13.12 -3.41 -0.07
N THR A 95 14.03 -4.29 -0.51
CA THR A 95 15.42 -4.32 -0.06
C THR A 95 16.34 -3.96 -1.22
N PRO A 96 16.96 -2.77 -1.24
CA PRO A 96 17.97 -2.41 -2.23
C PRO A 96 19.11 -3.43 -2.26
N ALA A 97 19.61 -3.77 -3.45
CA ALA A 97 20.72 -4.72 -3.62
C ALA A 97 22.07 -4.15 -3.16
N ALA A 98 22.17 -2.82 -3.03
CA ALA A 98 23.31 -2.09 -2.50
C ALA A 98 22.79 -0.85 -1.75
N PRO A 99 23.58 -0.27 -0.82
CA PRO A 99 23.23 0.97 -0.14
C PRO A 99 22.84 2.08 -1.13
N LEU A 100 21.77 2.80 -0.81
CA LEU A 100 21.35 3.95 -1.61
C LEU A 100 22.35 5.11 -1.42
N THR A 101 22.74 5.74 -2.52
CA THR A 101 23.56 6.95 -2.52
C THR A 101 22.71 8.18 -2.15
N THR A 102 23.34 9.31 -1.83
CA THR A 102 22.63 10.57 -1.63
C THR A 102 21.82 10.95 -2.88
N GLY A 103 20.55 11.32 -2.69
CA GLY A 103 19.66 11.73 -3.78
C GLY A 103 18.17 11.54 -3.48
N THR A 104 17.34 11.87 -4.45
CA THR A 104 15.88 11.71 -4.37
C THR A 104 15.47 10.38 -5.01
N TYR A 105 14.69 9.60 -4.28
CA TYR A 105 14.18 8.30 -4.71
C TYR A 105 12.66 8.28 -4.73
N LYS A 106 12.11 7.58 -5.72
CA LYS A 106 10.69 7.30 -5.85
C LYS A 106 10.47 5.79 -5.89
N VAL A 107 9.67 5.28 -4.97
CA VAL A 107 9.22 3.90 -4.90
C VAL A 107 7.87 3.82 -5.58
N GLN A 108 7.81 3.21 -6.75
CA GLN A 108 6.56 2.98 -7.47
C GLN A 108 6.07 1.58 -7.13
N TRP A 109 4.82 1.46 -6.68
CA TRP A 109 4.27 0.19 -6.20
C TRP A 109 2.96 -0.16 -6.90
N ARG A 110 2.67 -1.47 -6.89
CA ARG A 110 1.41 -2.10 -7.28
C ARG A 110 1.00 -3.03 -6.14
N ALA A 111 -0.20 -2.84 -5.62
CA ALA A 111 -0.78 -3.65 -4.56
C ALA A 111 -2.05 -4.34 -5.07
N VAL A 112 -2.20 -5.61 -4.75
CA VAL A 112 -3.38 -6.43 -5.08
C VAL A 112 -3.82 -7.15 -3.82
N SER A 113 -5.10 -7.06 -3.45
CA SER A 113 -5.69 -7.78 -2.32
C SER A 113 -6.56 -8.94 -2.82
N SER A 114 -7.42 -9.51 -1.96
CA SER A 114 -8.36 -10.57 -2.31
C SER A 114 -9.37 -10.21 -3.39
N ASP A 115 -9.61 -8.92 -3.67
CA ASP A 115 -10.51 -8.49 -4.74
C ASP A 115 -9.89 -8.53 -6.15
N THR A 116 -8.61 -8.89 -6.24
CA THR A 116 -7.82 -9.05 -7.48
C THR A 116 -7.62 -7.78 -8.32
N HIS A 117 -8.15 -6.63 -7.89
CA HIS A 117 -7.98 -5.38 -8.63
C HIS A 117 -6.67 -4.70 -8.23
N PRO A 118 -5.76 -4.43 -9.19
CA PRO A 118 -4.50 -3.78 -8.87
C PRO A 118 -4.68 -2.29 -8.64
N ILE A 119 -4.17 -1.81 -7.51
CA ILE A 119 -3.98 -0.39 -7.22
C ILE A 119 -2.50 -0.06 -7.35
N THR A 120 -2.20 1.10 -7.93
CA THR A 120 -0.84 1.61 -8.06
C THR A 120 -0.67 2.93 -7.32
N GLY A 121 0.57 3.23 -6.96
CA GLY A 121 0.93 4.51 -6.38
C GLY A 121 2.42 4.67 -6.25
N ALA A 122 2.85 5.72 -5.55
CA ALA A 122 4.25 5.95 -5.32
C ALA A 122 4.50 6.63 -3.97
N VAL A 123 5.73 6.45 -3.46
CA VAL A 123 6.27 7.19 -2.33
C VAL A 123 7.60 7.83 -2.75
N THR A 124 7.84 9.09 -2.40
CA THR A 124 9.09 9.80 -2.65
C THR A 124 9.81 10.09 -1.33
N PHE A 125 11.12 9.89 -1.27
CA PHE A 125 11.96 10.27 -0.14
C PHE A 125 13.36 10.66 -0.59
N LYS A 126 14.13 11.27 0.30
CA LYS A 126 15.51 11.69 0.06
C LYS A 126 16.47 10.93 0.96
N VAL A 127 17.62 10.55 0.39
CA VAL A 127 18.77 10.03 1.12
C VAL A 127 19.78 11.15 1.25
N LYS A 128 20.25 11.40 2.48
CA LYS A 128 21.34 12.34 2.79
C LYS A 128 22.65 11.60 3.04
#